data_AF-A0A2K2V8D2-F1
#
_entry.id   AF-A0A2K2V8D2-F1
#
_cell.length_a   1.000
_cell.length_b   1.000
_cell.length_c   1.000
_cell.angle_alpha   90.00
_cell.angle_beta   90.00
_cell.angle_gamma   90.00
#
_symmetry.space_group_name_H-M   'P 1'
#
loop_
_entity.id
_entity.type
_entity.pdbx_description
1 polymer ?
#
loop_
_entity_poly.entity_id
_entity_poly.type
_entity_poly.pdbx_seq_one_letter_code
_entity_poly.pdbx_strand_id
1 'polypeptide(L)'
;MRQGKEVNWNSFGDELWNIADIFRSDIVKPTEYLEEFSYLFFLRLFDEQEIYQENVAKELGEEYKSTIPEEYRFFNWACDPRNYARNNGFKTVTEFLDKMFSDLANLQDIGNPKIDEDRRIIRKIFSNKVRRMQNDNTVIQVINKLGILKLPEDEGKKFDALGRGYEFLMYKLGQQGSYGQYFTPRNIISFMV
;
A
#
# COMPACT_ATOMS: atom_id res chain seq x y z
N MET A 1 26.65 -20.38 1.15
CA MET A 1 25.31 -20.62 0.57
C MET A 1 24.29 -20.40 1.65
N ARG A 2 23.65 -19.22 1.68
CA ARG A 2 22.54 -18.96 2.62
C ARG A 2 21.27 -19.51 1.98
N GLN A 3 20.70 -20.55 2.57
CA GLN A 3 19.36 -21.01 2.20
C GLN A 3 18.39 -19.87 2.56
N GLY A 4 17.85 -19.20 1.54
CA GLY A 4 16.72 -18.29 1.72
C GLY A 4 15.56 -19.11 2.28
N LYS A 5 15.08 -18.74 3.48
CA LYS A 5 13.89 -19.37 4.05
C LYS A 5 12.74 -19.16 3.08
N GLU A 6 12.14 -20.25 2.60
CA GLU A 6 10.87 -20.20 1.87
C GLU A 6 9.83 -19.52 2.76
N VAL A 7 9.07 -18.60 2.16
CA VAL A 7 7.96 -17.95 2.85
C VAL A 7 6.90 -19.01 3.13
N ASN A 8 6.64 -19.26 4.41
CA ASN A 8 5.48 -20.04 4.81
C ASN A 8 4.24 -19.18 4.55
N TRP A 9 3.47 -19.54 3.52
CA TRP A 9 2.35 -18.74 3.03
C TRP A 9 1.21 -18.57 4.02
N ASN A 10 0.92 -19.62 4.81
CA ASN A 10 -0.05 -19.49 5.91
C ASN A 10 0.43 -18.45 6.92
N SER A 11 1.74 -18.45 7.22
CA SER A 11 2.35 -17.46 8.13
C SER A 11 2.35 -16.04 7.58
N PHE A 12 2.44 -15.83 6.26
CA PHE A 12 2.45 -14.49 5.68
C PHE A 12 1.07 -13.82 5.69
N GLY A 13 0.02 -14.57 5.32
CA GLY A 13 -1.35 -14.10 5.44
C GLY A 13 -1.72 -13.78 6.90
N ASP A 14 -1.31 -14.64 7.83
CA ASP A 14 -1.49 -14.40 9.27
C ASP A 14 -0.71 -13.19 9.77
N GLU A 15 0.51 -12.95 9.27
CA GLU A 15 1.30 -11.76 9.61
C GLU A 15 0.62 -10.48 9.13
N LEU A 16 0.13 -10.44 7.88
CA LEU A 16 -0.67 -9.33 7.36
C LEU A 16 -1.94 -9.10 8.17
N TRP A 17 -2.64 -10.18 8.53
CA TRP A 17 -3.82 -10.11 9.39
C TRP A 17 -3.49 -9.50 10.75
N ASN A 18 -2.41 -9.94 11.39
CA ASN A 18 -1.99 -9.43 12.70
C ASN A 18 -1.61 -7.95 12.65
N ILE A 19 -1.00 -7.48 11.55
CA ILE A 19 -0.72 -6.05 11.37
C ILE A 19 -2.03 -5.27 11.21
N ALA A 20 -2.95 -5.75 10.38
CA ALA A 20 -4.26 -5.12 10.21
C ALA A 20 -5.05 -5.07 11.54
N ASP A 21 -4.92 -6.12 12.37
CA ASP A 21 -5.60 -6.23 13.66
C ASP A 21 -5.23 -5.13 14.65
N ILE A 22 -4.06 -4.50 14.51
CA ILE A 22 -3.64 -3.35 15.33
C ILE A 22 -4.67 -2.21 15.22
N PHE A 23 -5.27 -2.02 14.05
CA PHE A 23 -6.33 -1.02 13.88
C PHE A 23 -7.60 -1.32 14.66
N ARG A 24 -7.85 -2.54 15.14
CA ARG A 24 -9.02 -2.83 16.00
C ARG A 24 -9.06 -1.98 17.26
N SER A 25 -7.91 -1.50 17.72
CA SER A 25 -7.81 -0.57 18.85
C SER A 25 -8.38 0.82 18.56
N ASP A 26 -8.51 1.21 17.28
CA ASP A 26 -8.96 2.52 16.82
C ASP A 26 -10.28 2.45 16.01
N ILE A 27 -10.49 1.37 15.27
CA ILE A 27 -11.62 1.18 14.34
C ILE A 27 -12.35 -0.13 14.70
N VAL A 28 -13.59 0.01 15.16
CA VAL A 28 -14.35 -1.10 15.74
C VAL A 28 -14.83 -2.12 14.69
N LYS A 29 -15.23 -1.65 13.49
CA LYS A 29 -15.82 -2.52 12.48
C LYS A 29 -14.74 -3.23 11.65
N PRO A 30 -14.81 -4.58 11.52
CA PRO A 30 -13.83 -5.34 10.77
C PRO A 30 -13.60 -4.91 9.33
N THR A 31 -14.68 -4.62 8.62
CA THR A 31 -14.62 -4.17 7.23
C THR A 31 -13.90 -2.83 7.09
N GLU A 32 -14.10 -1.92 8.05
CA GLU A 32 -13.53 -0.57 7.99
C GLU A 32 -12.03 -0.58 8.26
N TYR A 33 -11.55 -1.33 9.27
CA TYR A 33 -10.11 -1.35 9.53
C TYR A 33 -9.31 -2.12 8.47
N LEU A 34 -9.91 -3.17 7.90
CA LEU A 34 -9.29 -3.92 6.80
C LEU A 34 -9.22 -3.07 5.53
N GLU A 35 -10.23 -2.22 5.27
CA GLU A 35 -10.20 -1.25 4.19
C GLU A 35 -9.05 -0.25 4.40
N GLU A 36 -8.93 0.35 5.58
CA GLU A 36 -7.83 1.27 5.91
C GLU A 36 -6.44 0.62 5.77
N PHE A 37 -6.29 -0.62 6.24
CA PHE A 37 -5.06 -1.39 6.06
C PHE A 37 -4.76 -1.67 4.58
N SER A 38 -5.78 -1.98 3.79
CA SER A 38 -5.60 -2.30 2.37
C SER A 38 -5.06 -1.12 1.55
N TYR A 39 -5.39 0.12 1.93
CA TYR A 39 -4.80 1.32 1.30
C TYR A 39 -3.31 1.45 1.58
N LEU A 40 -2.89 1.29 2.84
CA LEU A 40 -1.48 1.36 3.22
C LEU A 40 -0.68 0.23 2.58
N PHE A 41 -1.26 -0.97 2.55
CA PHE A 41 -0.62 -2.11 1.92
C PHE A 41 -0.51 -1.95 0.40
N PHE A 42 -1.54 -1.40 -0.26
CA PHE A 42 -1.48 -1.04 -1.67
C PHE A 42 -0.33 -0.07 -1.96
N LEU A 43 -0.19 1.01 -1.17
CA LEU A 43 0.88 1.99 -1.37
C LEU A 43 2.27 1.37 -1.25
N ARG A 44 2.47 0.52 -0.24
CA ARG A 44 3.75 -0.20 -0.10
C ARG A 44 4.03 -1.11 -1.28
N LEU A 45 3.03 -1.91 -1.68
CA LEU A 45 3.14 -2.84 -2.81
C LEU A 45 3.48 -2.09 -4.09
N PHE A 46 2.80 -0.98 -4.34
CA PHE A 46 3.01 -0.14 -5.50
C PHE A 46 4.44 0.45 -5.50
N ASP A 47 4.91 0.94 -4.36
CA ASP A 47 6.25 1.50 -4.26
C ASP A 47 7.36 0.45 -4.44
N GLU A 48 7.18 -0.79 -3.96
CA GLU A 48 8.09 -1.91 -4.26
C GLU A 48 8.18 -2.17 -5.78
N GLN A 49 7.05 -2.07 -6.49
CA GLN A 49 7.00 -2.21 -7.95
C GLN A 49 7.70 -1.04 -8.66
N GLU A 50 7.53 0.19 -8.18
CA GLU A 50 8.23 1.36 -8.74
C GLU A 50 9.74 1.27 -8.50
N ILE A 51 10.19 0.85 -7.32
CA ILE A 51 11.61 0.60 -7.03
C ILE A 51 12.19 -0.45 -7.99
N TYR A 52 11.46 -1.55 -8.23
CA TYR A 52 11.90 -2.56 -9.18
C TYR A 52 12.05 -1.99 -10.60
N GLN A 53 11.04 -1.27 -11.09
CA GLN A 53 11.07 -0.67 -12.42
C GLN A 53 12.15 0.42 -12.56
N GLU A 54 12.36 1.21 -11.51
CA GLU A 54 13.42 2.22 -11.44
C GLU A 54 14.81 1.58 -11.53
N ASN A 55 15.03 0.46 -10.82
CA ASN A 55 16.28 -0.30 -10.90
C ASN A 55 16.51 -0.88 -12.30
N VAL A 56 15.48 -1.45 -12.93
CA VAL A 56 15.57 -1.97 -14.30
C VAL A 56 15.88 -0.85 -15.29
N ALA A 57 15.18 0.28 -15.21
CA ALA A 57 15.43 1.43 -16.08
C ALA A 57 16.87 1.95 -15.91
N LYS A 58 17.35 2.04 -14.66
CA LYS A 58 18.73 2.44 -14.35
C LYS A 58 19.76 1.49 -14.95
N GLU A 59 19.53 0.18 -14.90
CA GLU A 59 20.41 -0.81 -15.54
C GLU A 59 20.41 -0.70 -17.08
N LEU A 60 19.28 -0.33 -17.67
CA LEU A 60 19.14 -0.08 -19.11
C LEU A 60 19.60 1.33 -19.54
N GLY A 61 19.92 2.21 -18.59
CA GLY A 61 20.29 3.60 -18.87
C GLY A 61 19.11 4.49 -19.30
N GLU A 62 17.89 4.10 -18.93
CA GLU A 62 16.65 4.80 -19.23
C GLU A 62 16.18 5.67 -18.06
N GLU A 63 15.41 6.72 -18.35
CA GLU A 63 14.77 7.53 -17.33
C GLU A 63 13.47 6.86 -16.87
N TYR A 64 13.34 6.59 -15.57
CA TYR A 64 12.10 6.13 -14.98
C TYR A 64 11.23 7.30 -14.52
N LYS A 65 9.95 7.29 -14.92
CA LYS A 65 8.97 8.30 -14.49
C LYS A 65 7.98 7.66 -13.55
N SER A 66 8.01 8.09 -12.29
CA SER A 66 7.14 7.56 -11.25
C SER A 66 5.66 7.89 -11.49
N THR A 67 4.80 6.91 -11.21
CA THR A 67 3.35 7.03 -11.29
C THR A 67 2.82 7.81 -10.10
N ILE A 68 3.29 7.50 -8.89
CA ILE A 68 2.93 8.23 -7.66
C ILE A 68 3.90 9.41 -7.48
N PRO A 69 3.44 10.61 -7.07
CA PRO A 69 4.35 11.70 -6.72
C PRO A 69 5.37 11.26 -5.67
N GLU A 70 6.62 11.71 -5.80
CA GLU A 70 7.72 11.31 -4.89
C GLU A 70 7.38 11.54 -3.42
N GLU A 71 6.67 12.62 -3.09
CA GLU A 71 6.22 12.91 -1.72
C GLU A 71 5.26 11.84 -1.13
N TYR A 72 4.63 11.04 -1.99
CA TYR A 72 3.63 10.04 -1.60
C TYR A 72 4.10 8.59 -1.79
N ARG A 73 5.31 8.38 -2.33
CA ARG A 73 5.95 7.06 -2.35
C ARG A 73 6.13 6.54 -0.92
N PHE A 74 5.65 5.33 -0.67
CA PHE A 74 5.52 4.76 0.67
C PHE A 74 6.81 4.87 1.49
N PHE A 75 7.95 4.47 0.94
CA PHE A 75 9.22 4.46 1.66
C PHE A 75 9.79 5.86 1.93
N ASN A 76 9.35 6.89 1.19
CA ASN A 76 9.82 8.26 1.40
C ASN A 76 9.28 8.88 2.69
N TRP A 77 8.13 8.40 3.20
CA TRP A 77 7.53 8.89 4.44
C TRP A 77 7.39 7.82 5.53
N ALA A 78 7.25 6.54 5.18
CA ALA A 78 6.93 5.47 6.13
C ALA A 78 8.07 5.12 7.10
N CYS A 79 9.32 5.47 6.79
CA CYS A 79 10.47 5.21 7.67
C CYS A 79 10.40 6.04 8.97
N ASP A 80 9.94 7.30 8.85
CA ASP A 80 9.70 8.18 10.00
C ASP A 80 8.48 9.07 9.73
N PRO A 81 7.26 8.51 9.83
CA PRO A 81 6.04 9.19 9.42
C PRO A 81 5.77 10.45 10.25
N ARG A 82 6.21 10.48 11.52
CA ARG A 82 6.05 11.66 12.39
C ARG A 82 6.90 12.82 11.92
N ASN A 83 8.20 12.59 11.72
CA ASN A 83 9.08 13.66 11.27
C ASN A 83 8.73 14.08 9.85
N TYR A 84 8.34 13.15 8.98
CA TYR A 84 7.88 13.46 7.64
C TYR A 84 6.66 14.40 7.66
N ALA A 85 5.59 14.02 8.39
CA ALA A 85 4.38 14.83 8.52
C ALA A 85 4.69 16.22 9.07
N ARG A 86 5.48 16.31 10.15
CA ARG A 86 5.86 17.59 10.77
C ARG A 86 6.65 18.48 9.82
N ASN A 87 7.65 17.92 9.12
CA ASN A 87 8.50 18.68 8.20
C ASN A 87 7.72 19.22 7.00
N ASN A 88 6.60 18.58 6.65
CA ASN A 88 5.69 19.02 5.59
C ASN A 88 4.49 19.83 6.12
N GLY A 89 4.53 20.28 7.38
CA GLY A 89 3.55 21.21 7.94
C GLY A 89 2.26 20.58 8.48
N PHE A 90 2.19 19.26 8.60
CA PHE A 90 1.06 18.54 9.19
C PHE A 90 1.24 18.40 10.71
N LYS A 91 0.15 18.47 11.48
CA LYS A 91 0.20 18.30 12.94
C LYS A 91 0.27 16.84 13.34
N THR A 92 -0.33 15.96 12.54
CA THR A 92 -0.39 14.51 12.76
C THR A 92 -0.08 13.77 11.48
N VAL A 93 0.30 12.49 11.60
CA VAL A 93 0.43 11.56 10.47
C VAL A 93 -0.93 11.35 9.82
N THR A 94 -2.01 11.30 10.61
CA THR A 94 -3.37 11.15 10.06
C THR A 94 -3.78 12.32 9.16
N GLU A 95 -3.44 13.57 9.51
CA GLU A 95 -3.68 14.73 8.63
C GLU A 95 -2.88 14.64 7.32
N PHE A 96 -1.62 14.19 7.38
CA PHE A 96 -0.81 13.94 6.19
C PHE A 96 -1.44 12.86 5.31
N LEU A 97 -1.84 11.72 5.89
CA LEU A 97 -2.46 10.62 5.15
C LEU A 97 -3.78 11.05 4.49
N ASP A 98 -4.61 11.82 5.20
CA ASP A 98 -5.86 12.35 4.62
C ASP A 98 -5.59 13.24 3.40
N LYS A 99 -4.57 14.11 3.46
CA LYS A 99 -4.15 14.94 2.34
C LYS A 99 -3.61 14.10 1.19
N MET A 100 -2.72 13.16 1.48
CA MET A 100 -2.14 12.24 0.50
C MET A 100 -3.25 11.45 -0.23
N PHE A 101 -4.18 10.84 0.51
CA PHE A 101 -5.27 10.08 -0.09
C PHE A 101 -6.18 10.97 -0.97
N SER A 102 -6.46 12.21 -0.53
CA SER A 102 -7.18 13.19 -1.33
C SER A 102 -6.45 13.53 -2.63
N ASP A 103 -5.13 13.67 -2.59
CA ASP A 103 -4.34 13.97 -3.80
C ASP A 103 -4.26 12.77 -4.74
N LEU A 104 -4.10 11.56 -4.20
CA LEU A 104 -4.10 10.31 -4.96
C LEU A 104 -5.45 10.09 -5.68
N ALA A 105 -6.55 10.46 -5.05
CA ALA A 105 -7.87 10.44 -5.65
C ALA A 105 -8.02 11.43 -6.84
N ASN A 106 -7.17 12.45 -6.90
CA ASN A 106 -7.21 13.55 -7.88
C ASN A 106 -5.96 13.63 -8.78
N LEU A 107 -5.17 12.55 -8.88
CA LEU A 107 -3.96 12.51 -9.73
C LEU A 107 -4.27 12.94 -11.16
N GLN A 108 -3.49 13.86 -11.69
CA GLN A 108 -3.62 14.31 -13.06
C GLN A 108 -2.90 13.36 -14.02
N ASP A 109 -3.43 13.22 -15.23
CA ASP A 109 -2.73 12.52 -16.30
C ASP A 109 -1.52 13.36 -16.77
N ILE A 110 -0.45 12.70 -17.18
CA ILE A 110 0.83 13.33 -17.55
C ILE A 110 1.27 13.01 -18.98
N GLY A 111 0.36 12.45 -19.79
CA GLY A 111 0.56 12.21 -21.21
C GLY A 111 1.36 10.94 -21.53
N ASN A 112 1.61 10.08 -20.53
CA ASN A 112 2.20 8.77 -20.74
C ASN A 112 1.06 7.72 -20.63
N PRO A 113 0.71 7.00 -21.71
CA PRO A 113 -0.45 6.11 -21.71
C PRO A 113 -0.47 5.07 -20.60
N LYS A 114 0.69 4.48 -20.27
CA LYS A 114 0.82 3.47 -19.21
C LYS A 114 0.62 4.12 -17.83
N ILE A 115 1.35 5.20 -17.55
CA ILE A 115 1.23 5.91 -16.28
C ILE A 115 -0.18 6.48 -16.07
N ASP A 116 -0.81 6.99 -17.13
CA ASP A 116 -2.16 7.54 -17.07
C ASP A 116 -3.22 6.45 -16.83
N GLU A 117 -3.00 5.24 -17.36
CA GLU A 117 -3.80 4.07 -16.99
C GLU A 117 -3.66 3.72 -15.51
N ASP A 118 -2.42 3.67 -15.03
CA ASP A 118 -2.12 3.35 -13.64
C ASP A 118 -2.75 4.39 -12.68
N ARG A 119 -2.60 5.68 -13.00
CA ARG A 119 -3.20 6.80 -12.27
C ARG A 119 -4.73 6.75 -12.26
N ARG A 120 -5.38 6.33 -13.35
CA ARG A 120 -6.84 6.14 -13.37
C ARG A 120 -7.30 5.10 -12.35
N ILE A 121 -6.54 4.02 -12.16
CA ILE A 121 -6.90 3.00 -11.19
C ILE A 121 -6.62 3.49 -9.77
N ILE A 122 -5.49 4.18 -9.54
CA ILE A 122 -5.19 4.82 -8.25
C ILE A 122 -6.31 5.80 -7.87
N ARG A 123 -6.77 6.65 -8.79
CA ARG A 123 -7.91 7.54 -8.56
C ARG A 123 -9.15 6.78 -8.08
N LYS A 124 -9.49 5.67 -8.73
CA LYS A 124 -10.66 4.84 -8.35
C LYS A 124 -10.51 4.19 -6.97
N ILE A 125 -9.29 3.77 -6.61
CA ILE A 125 -9.00 3.18 -5.30
C ILE A 125 -9.26 4.21 -4.20
N PHE A 126 -8.79 5.45 -4.38
CA PHE A 126 -8.85 6.49 -3.34
C PHE A 126 -10.10 7.39 -3.40
N SER A 127 -10.89 7.37 -4.48
CA SER A 127 -12.02 8.31 -4.68
C SER A 127 -13.14 8.21 -3.65
N ASN A 128 -13.36 7.02 -3.08
CA ASN A 128 -14.44 6.77 -2.11
C ASN A 128 -13.93 6.72 -0.66
N LYS A 129 -12.67 7.14 -0.43
CA LYS A 129 -12.08 7.03 0.89
C LYS A 129 -12.78 7.97 1.87
N VAL A 130 -13.21 7.42 3.00
CA VAL A 130 -13.70 8.18 4.14
C VAL A 130 -12.59 8.27 5.20
N ARG A 131 -12.51 9.40 5.90
CA ARG A 131 -11.61 9.57 7.04
C ARG A 131 -12.03 8.66 8.19
N ARG A 132 -11.20 7.67 8.53
CA ARG A 132 -11.47 6.74 9.65
C ARG A 132 -10.29 6.55 10.60
N MET A 133 -9.06 6.75 10.14
CA MET A 133 -7.87 6.74 11.00
C MET A 133 -7.89 7.96 11.92
N GLN A 134 -8.00 7.74 13.24
CA GLN A 134 -8.06 8.84 14.22
C GLN A 134 -6.82 8.85 15.10
N ASN A 135 -6.38 7.68 15.57
CA ASN A 135 -5.26 7.57 16.48
C ASN A 135 -3.92 7.49 15.74
N ASP A 136 -3.16 8.58 15.84
CA ASP A 136 -1.82 8.72 15.25
C ASP A 136 -0.88 7.57 15.66
N ASN A 137 -0.91 7.15 16.94
CA ASN A 137 -0.04 6.09 17.44
C ASN A 137 -0.39 4.73 16.82
N THR A 138 -1.68 4.43 16.67
CA THR A 138 -2.13 3.18 16.05
C THR A 138 -1.70 3.13 14.59
N VAL A 139 -1.90 4.23 13.86
CA VAL A 139 -1.49 4.38 12.46
C VAL A 139 0.01 4.20 12.29
N ILE A 140 0.81 4.86 13.12
CA ILE A 140 2.28 4.73 13.09
C ILE A 140 2.73 3.30 13.41
N GLN A 141 2.09 2.63 14.37
CA GLN A 141 2.40 1.22 14.65
C GLN A 141 2.16 0.33 13.44
N VAL A 142 1.04 0.52 12.74
CA VAL A 142 0.73 -0.22 11.51
C VAL A 142 1.77 0.08 10.43
N ILE A 143 2.08 1.36 10.17
CA ILE A 143 3.07 1.78 9.15
C ILE A 143 4.44 1.15 9.45
N ASN A 144 4.90 1.23 10.70
CA ASN A 144 6.19 0.70 11.10
C ASN A 144 6.26 -0.83 10.92
N LYS A 145 5.21 -1.55 11.32
CA LYS A 145 5.12 -3.01 11.14
C LYS A 145 5.08 -3.38 9.66
N LEU A 146 4.35 -2.61 8.87
CA LEU A 146 4.24 -2.81 7.44
C LEU A 146 5.58 -2.56 6.72
N GLY A 147 6.31 -1.51 7.11
CA GLY A 147 7.60 -1.16 6.52
C GLY A 147 8.71 -2.19 6.79
N ILE A 148 8.65 -2.92 7.91
CA ILE A 148 9.64 -3.98 8.24
C ILE A 148 9.17 -5.40 7.89
N LEU A 149 7.98 -5.56 7.32
CA LEU A 149 7.44 -6.87 6.95
C LEU A 149 8.39 -7.53 5.95
N LYS A 150 8.88 -8.71 6.29
CA LYS A 150 9.89 -9.40 5.48
C LYS A 150 9.25 -9.95 4.21
N LEU A 151 9.89 -9.69 3.08
CA LEU A 151 9.53 -10.26 1.79
C LEU A 151 10.67 -11.13 1.26
N PRO A 152 10.39 -12.06 0.34
CA PRO A 152 11.43 -12.76 -0.41
C PRO A 152 12.45 -11.80 -1.04
N GLU A 153 13.72 -12.20 -1.06
CA GLU A 153 14.78 -11.47 -1.78
C GLU A 153 14.63 -11.60 -3.30
N ASP A 154 14.07 -12.71 -3.77
CA ASP A 154 13.76 -12.92 -5.18
C ASP A 154 12.55 -12.08 -5.59
N GLU A 155 12.72 -11.20 -6.58
CA GLU A 155 11.69 -10.25 -7.01
C GLU A 155 10.41 -10.95 -7.49
N GLY A 156 10.52 -12.05 -8.24
CA GLY A 156 9.36 -12.82 -8.69
C GLY A 156 8.55 -13.38 -7.51
N LYS A 157 9.23 -13.96 -6.52
CA LYS A 157 8.61 -14.44 -5.27
C LYS A 157 8.09 -13.29 -4.42
N LYS A 158 8.73 -12.11 -4.43
CA LYS A 158 8.30 -10.91 -3.70
C LYS A 158 6.94 -10.45 -4.21
N PHE A 159 6.78 -10.29 -5.53
CA PHE A 159 5.52 -9.85 -6.11
C PHE A 159 4.42 -10.91 -5.97
N ASP A 160 4.73 -12.21 -6.14
CA ASP A 160 3.76 -13.28 -5.85
C ASP A 160 3.31 -13.24 -4.37
N ALA A 161 4.25 -12.98 -3.44
CA ALA A 161 3.91 -12.85 -2.02
C ALA A 161 2.95 -11.71 -1.74
N LEU A 162 3.28 -10.52 -2.25
CA LEU A 162 2.45 -9.34 -2.09
C LEU A 162 1.06 -9.54 -2.70
N GLY A 163 0.97 -10.22 -3.85
CA GLY A 163 -0.29 -10.43 -4.57
C GLY A 163 -1.20 -11.38 -3.82
N ARG A 164 -0.67 -12.53 -3.38
CA ARG A 164 -1.41 -13.48 -2.54
C ARG A 164 -1.82 -12.88 -1.20
N GLY A 165 -0.94 -12.07 -0.60
CA GLY A 165 -1.26 -11.33 0.62
C GLY A 165 -2.45 -10.38 0.42
N TYR A 166 -2.47 -9.68 -0.71
CA TYR A 166 -3.55 -8.77 -1.06
C TYR A 166 -4.86 -9.54 -1.32
N GLU A 167 -4.80 -10.62 -2.09
CA GLU A 167 -5.93 -11.54 -2.31
C GLU A 167 -6.51 -12.08 -1.00
N PHE A 168 -5.65 -12.47 -0.06
CA PHE A 168 -6.07 -12.92 1.25
C PHE A 168 -6.82 -11.83 2.03
N LEU A 169 -6.33 -10.59 2.03
CA LEU A 169 -7.01 -9.46 2.67
C LEU A 169 -8.38 -9.20 2.02
N MET A 170 -8.47 -9.27 0.69
CA MET A 170 -9.71 -9.12 -0.04
C MET A 170 -10.71 -10.24 0.25
N TYR A 171 -10.22 -11.48 0.33
CA TYR A 171 -11.01 -12.62 0.74
C TYR A 171 -11.56 -12.45 2.16
N LYS A 172 -10.75 -11.94 3.09
CA LYS A 172 -11.20 -11.63 4.46
C LYS A 172 -12.21 -10.49 4.49
N LEU A 173 -12.01 -9.42 3.72
CA LEU A 173 -12.98 -8.33 3.57
C LEU A 173 -14.33 -8.85 3.05
N GLY A 174 -14.32 -9.66 1.99
CA GLY A 174 -15.53 -10.24 1.40
C GLY A 174 -16.30 -11.18 2.34
N GLN A 175 -15.60 -11.88 3.23
CA GLN A 175 -16.25 -12.67 4.28
C GLN A 175 -16.92 -11.81 5.37
N GLN A 176 -16.43 -10.60 5.62
CA GLN A 176 -16.93 -9.71 6.68
C GLN A 176 -18.04 -8.77 6.19
N GLY A 177 -18.30 -8.67 4.88
CA GLY A 177 -19.42 -7.89 4.32
C GLY A 177 -19.42 -7.80 2.79
N SER A 178 -20.56 -7.44 2.19
CA SER A 178 -20.72 -7.25 0.74
C SER A 178 -20.11 -5.94 0.24
N TYR A 179 -18.78 -5.83 0.25
CA TYR A 179 -18.05 -4.67 -0.31
C TYR A 179 -17.41 -4.93 -1.69
N GLY A 180 -17.67 -6.10 -2.30
CA GLY A 180 -17.06 -6.54 -3.57
C GLY A 180 -17.32 -5.67 -4.81
N GLN A 181 -17.93 -4.49 -4.66
CA GLN A 181 -18.22 -3.54 -5.74
C GLN A 181 -17.30 -2.29 -5.73
N TYR A 182 -16.62 -1.98 -4.62
CA TYR A 182 -15.84 -0.73 -4.49
C TYR A 182 -14.32 -0.95 -4.56
N PHE A 183 -13.87 -2.16 -4.24
CA PHE A 183 -12.47 -2.58 -4.30
C PHE A 183 -12.44 -3.86 -5.13
N THR A 184 -12.04 -3.77 -6.41
CA THR A 184 -11.97 -4.98 -7.24
C THR A 184 -10.57 -5.55 -7.13
N PRO A 185 -10.38 -6.73 -6.52
CA PRO A 185 -9.06 -7.36 -6.40
C PRO A 185 -8.40 -7.52 -7.76
N ARG A 186 -9.21 -7.75 -8.82
CA ARG A 186 -8.74 -7.89 -10.20
C ARG A 186 -7.94 -6.71 -10.71
N ASN A 187 -8.31 -5.46 -10.39
CA ASN A 187 -7.57 -4.30 -10.91
C ASN A 187 -6.20 -4.18 -10.25
N ILE A 188 -6.07 -4.59 -8.99
CA ILE A 188 -4.81 -4.58 -8.25
C ILE A 188 -3.97 -5.81 -8.58
N ILE A 189 -4.58 -6.98 -8.75
CA ILE A 189 -3.88 -8.18 -9.23
C ILE A 189 -3.40 -8.00 -10.67
N SER A 190 -4.17 -7.33 -11.55
CA SER A 190 -3.73 -7.06 -12.93
C SER A 190 -2.54 -6.10 -13.01
N PHE A 191 -2.31 -5.28 -11.99
CA PHE A 191 -1.06 -4.50 -11.89
C PHE A 191 0.17 -5.34 -11.57
N MET A 192 -0.03 -6.55 -11.04
CA MET A 192 1.03 -7.39 -10.49
C MET A 192 1.49 -8.51 -11.43
N VAL A 193 0.74 -8.76 -12.51
CA VAL A 193 1.00 -9.80 -13.51
C VAL A 193 1.65 -9.20 -14.76
#